data_AF-B3E9C7-F1
#
_entry.id   AF-B3E9C7-F1
#
_cell.length_a   1.000
_cell.length_b   1.000
_cell.length_c   1.000
_cell.angle_alpha   90.00
_cell.angle_beta   90.00
_cell.angle_gamma   90.00
#
_symmetry.space_group_name_H-M   'P 1'
#
loop_
_entity.id
_entity.type
_entity.pdbx_description
1 polymer ?
#
loop_
_entity_poly.entity_id
_entity_poly.type
_entity_poly.pdbx_seq_one_letter_code
_entity_poly.pdbx_strand_id
1 'polypeptide(L)'
;MKRLTCWLTTVVTALLVLLPVLVSADQAADDITNARRSRMLRRGLPDATAPVVRPPLPAPAAATPQNVSDDATFGYTKENPIKMGGADLSEGIAGSKYYLRSLRDKHNKPFAVSRISNVGPGEDGHIVDLYQLIDSEGTSYKLYVDVYHPEIHPKEAKTPQGMTR
;
A
#
# COMPACT_ATOMS: atom_id res chain seq x y z
N MET A 1 -30.87 53.43 -31.30
CA MET A 1 -29.97 52.50 -30.58
C MET A 1 -30.59 51.10 -30.40
N LYS A 2 -31.09 50.45 -31.47
CA LYS A 2 -31.71 49.10 -31.40
C LYS A 2 -31.18 48.10 -32.44
N ARG A 3 -30.27 48.51 -33.32
CA ARG A 3 -29.75 47.67 -34.41
C ARG A 3 -28.38 47.05 -34.13
N LEU A 4 -27.65 47.53 -33.12
CA LEU A 4 -26.31 47.04 -32.79
C LEU A 4 -26.35 45.80 -31.86
N THR A 5 -27.37 45.68 -31.02
CA THR A 5 -27.51 44.60 -30.04
C THR A 5 -27.92 43.26 -30.66
N CYS A 6 -28.59 43.27 -31.82
CA CYS A 6 -29.02 42.04 -32.49
C CYS A 6 -27.88 41.31 -33.23
N TRP A 7 -26.80 42.01 -33.58
CA TRP A 7 -25.69 41.42 -34.34
C TRP A 7 -24.66 40.68 -33.45
N LEU A 8 -24.49 41.13 -32.20
CA LEU A 8 -23.55 40.51 -31.26
C LEU A 8 -24.08 39.16 -30.72
N THR A 9 -25.39 39.02 -30.53
CA THR A 9 -25.98 37.77 -30.02
C THR A 9 -25.91 36.61 -31.00
N THR A 10 -25.99 36.87 -32.31
CA THR A 10 -25.89 35.84 -33.36
C THR A 10 -24.46 35.33 -33.55
N VAL A 11 -23.44 36.19 -33.40
CA VAL A 11 -22.03 35.76 -33.53
C VAL A 11 -21.60 34.88 -32.35
N VAL A 12 -22.04 35.20 -31.12
CA VAL A 12 -21.70 34.40 -29.93
C VAL A 12 -22.39 33.03 -29.95
N THR A 13 -23.62 32.94 -30.47
CA THR A 13 -24.31 31.64 -30.62
C THR A 13 -23.72 30.80 -31.75
N ALA A 14 -23.26 31.41 -32.85
CA ALA A 14 -22.56 30.68 -33.91
C ALA A 14 -21.22 30.10 -33.43
N LEU A 15 -20.47 30.82 -32.57
CA LEU A 15 -19.19 30.34 -32.04
C LEU A 15 -19.34 29.19 -31.03
N LEU A 16 -20.41 29.19 -30.22
CA LEU A 16 -20.67 28.15 -29.22
C LEU A 16 -21.16 26.82 -29.80
N VAL A 17 -21.81 26.84 -30.97
CA VAL A 17 -22.31 25.62 -31.64
C VAL A 17 -21.21 24.94 -32.49
N LEU A 18 -20.15 25.66 -32.86
CA LEU A 18 -19.05 25.12 -33.67
C LEU A 18 -17.88 24.54 -32.86
N LEU A 19 -17.77 24.82 -31.56
CA LEU A 19 -16.68 24.32 -30.72
C LEU A 19 -16.71 22.81 -30.36
N PRO A 20 -17.85 22.08 -30.29
CA PRO A 20 -17.80 20.67 -29.90
C PRO A 20 -17.33 19.72 -31.02
N VAL A 21 -17.17 20.21 -32.26
CA VAL A 21 -16.81 19.34 -33.41
C VAL A 21 -15.29 19.07 -33.49
N LEU A 22 -14.45 19.90 -32.87
CA LEU A 22 -12.99 19.73 -32.93
C LEU A 22 -12.40 18.77 -31.89
N VAL A 23 -13.15 18.41 -30.84
CA VAL A 23 -12.65 17.51 -29.78
C VAL A 23 -12.72 16.02 -30.18
N SER A 24 -13.65 15.65 -31.07
CA SER A 24 -13.87 14.24 -31.43
C SER A 24 -12.86 13.66 -32.43
N ALA A 25 -12.08 14.50 -33.13
CA ALA A 25 -11.10 14.02 -34.10
C ALA A 25 -9.82 13.48 -33.44
N ASP A 26 -9.47 13.98 -32.25
CA ASP A 26 -8.24 13.59 -31.54
C ASP A 26 -8.40 12.25 -30.80
N GLN A 27 -9.57 12.02 -30.20
CA GLN A 27 -9.87 10.75 -29.52
C GLN A 27 -9.82 9.53 -30.45
N ALA A 28 -10.22 9.67 -31.71
CA ALA A 28 -10.19 8.57 -32.68
C ALA A 28 -8.75 8.18 -33.08
N ALA A 29 -7.82 9.15 -33.13
CA ALA A 29 -6.42 8.90 -33.46
C ALA A 29 -5.69 8.19 -32.31
N ASP A 30 -5.98 8.57 -31.07
CA ASP A 30 -5.44 7.92 -29.87
C ASP A 30 -5.92 6.47 -29.71
N ASP A 31 -7.20 6.20 -29.99
CA ASP A 31 -7.76 4.84 -29.93
C ASP A 31 -7.14 3.90 -30.98
N ILE A 32 -6.90 4.38 -32.20
CA ILE A 32 -6.25 3.58 -33.25
C ILE A 32 -4.80 3.25 -32.86
N THR A 33 -4.11 4.20 -32.22
CA THR A 33 -2.71 4.04 -31.81
C THR A 33 -2.59 3.05 -30.64
N ASN A 34 -3.48 3.14 -29.65
CA ASN A 34 -3.56 2.19 -28.54
C ASN A 34 -4.00 0.79 -29.00
N ALA A 35 -4.93 0.68 -29.95
CA ALA A 35 -5.36 -0.60 -30.51
C ALA A 35 -4.24 -1.31 -31.28
N ARG A 36 -3.35 -0.55 -31.97
CA ARG A 36 -2.20 -1.11 -32.67
C ARG A 36 -1.12 -1.61 -31.71
N ARG A 37 -0.79 -0.83 -30.67
CA ARG A 37 0.15 -1.25 -29.60
C ARG A 37 -0.33 -2.51 -28.89
N SER A 38 -1.62 -2.58 -28.57
CA SER A 38 -2.22 -3.74 -27.89
C SER A 38 -2.16 -5.03 -28.74
N ARG A 39 -2.29 -4.90 -30.07
CA ARG A 39 -2.14 -6.04 -30.99
C ARG A 39 -0.70 -6.54 -31.13
N MET A 40 0.29 -5.65 -31.07
CA MET A 40 1.70 -6.05 -31.14
C MET A 40 2.14 -6.82 -29.90
N LEU A 41 1.67 -6.43 -28.70
CA LEU A 41 2.01 -7.13 -27.45
C LEU A 41 1.44 -8.56 -27.34
N ARG A 42 0.32 -8.85 -28.03
CA ARG A 42 -0.27 -10.21 -28.02
C ARG A 42 0.37 -11.18 -29.00
N ARG A 43 1.13 -10.72 -30.00
CA ARG A 43 1.58 -11.57 -31.12
C ARG A 43 2.86 -12.37 -30.83
N GLY A 44 3.44 -12.22 -29.63
CA GLY A 44 4.69 -12.89 -29.25
C GLY A 44 4.62 -13.75 -27.99
N LEU A 45 3.45 -13.94 -27.38
CA LEU A 45 3.32 -14.87 -26.26
C LEU A 45 3.10 -16.28 -26.83
N PRO A 46 4.02 -17.24 -26.63
CA PRO A 46 3.75 -18.63 -26.97
C PRO A 46 2.51 -19.09 -26.19
N ASP A 47 1.69 -19.93 -26.84
CA ASP A 47 0.49 -20.51 -26.25
C ASP A 47 0.79 -21.00 -24.83
N ALA A 48 -0.07 -20.59 -23.90
CA ALA A 48 0.05 -20.93 -22.50
C ALA A 48 0.10 -22.45 -22.34
N THR A 49 1.31 -22.98 -22.22
CA THR A 49 1.55 -24.36 -21.78
C THR A 49 0.72 -24.58 -20.53
N ALA A 50 -0.01 -25.70 -20.48
CA ALA A 50 -0.91 -26.08 -19.40
C ALA A 50 -0.36 -25.72 -18.01
N PRO A 51 -1.21 -25.32 -17.05
CA PRO A 51 -0.76 -24.89 -15.72
C PRO A 51 0.11 -26.00 -15.12
N VAL A 52 1.40 -25.69 -14.92
CA VAL A 52 2.30 -26.53 -14.15
C VAL A 52 1.65 -26.70 -12.77
N VAL A 53 1.15 -27.91 -12.50
CA VAL A 53 0.64 -28.28 -11.19
C VAL A 53 1.82 -28.17 -10.23
N ARG A 54 1.91 -27.04 -9.53
CA ARG A 54 2.88 -26.87 -8.46
C ARG A 54 2.54 -27.93 -7.40
N PRO A 55 3.46 -28.83 -7.04
CA PRO A 55 3.23 -29.72 -5.92
C PRO A 55 2.86 -28.87 -4.69
N PRO A 56 1.88 -29.30 -3.88
CA PRO A 56 1.56 -28.60 -2.66
C PRO A 56 2.83 -28.49 -1.83
N LEU A 57 3.24 -27.24 -1.56
CA LEU A 57 4.34 -26.98 -0.64
C LEU A 57 3.94 -27.62 0.70
N PRO A 58 4.83 -28.42 1.33
CA PRO A 58 4.56 -28.91 2.67
C PRO A 58 4.22 -27.72 3.55
N ALA A 59 3.11 -27.83 4.29
CA ALA A 59 2.71 -26.79 5.22
C ALA A 59 3.91 -26.47 6.11
N PRO A 60 4.33 -25.19 6.23
CA PRO A 60 5.43 -24.85 7.10
C PRO A 60 5.07 -25.37 8.49
N ALA A 61 5.94 -26.23 9.04
CA ALA A 61 5.81 -26.68 10.42
C ALA A 61 5.60 -25.45 11.30
N ALA A 62 4.67 -25.52 12.26
CA ALA A 62 4.39 -24.42 13.16
C ALA A 62 5.70 -23.97 13.80
N ALA A 63 6.23 -22.84 13.31
CA ALA A 63 7.42 -22.25 13.86
C ALA A 63 7.07 -21.86 15.29
N THR A 64 7.86 -22.34 16.25
CA THR A 64 7.86 -21.80 17.61
C THR A 64 7.90 -20.28 17.49
N PRO A 65 7.05 -19.50 18.18
CA PRO A 65 7.08 -18.05 18.06
C PRO A 65 8.47 -17.54 18.44
N GLN A 66 9.26 -17.21 17.42
CA GLN A 66 10.62 -16.77 17.65
C GLN A 66 10.54 -15.31 18.10
N ASN A 67 11.29 -15.00 19.17
CA ASN A 67 11.60 -13.62 19.54
C ASN A 67 10.40 -12.79 20.02
N VAL A 68 9.57 -13.33 20.92
CA VAL A 68 8.54 -12.53 21.64
C VAL A 68 9.23 -11.73 22.75
N SER A 69 8.82 -10.48 22.95
CA SER A 69 9.31 -9.63 24.03
C SER A 69 8.70 -10.06 25.37
N ASP A 70 9.52 -10.10 26.42
CA ASP A 70 9.06 -10.31 27.80
C ASP A 70 8.42 -9.04 28.41
N ASP A 71 8.56 -7.90 27.76
CA ASP A 71 7.97 -6.63 28.16
C ASP A 71 6.56 -6.46 27.56
N ALA A 72 5.54 -6.35 28.42
CA ALA A 72 4.15 -6.19 28.05
C ALA A 72 3.84 -4.83 27.37
N THR A 73 4.70 -3.84 27.52
CA THR A 73 4.53 -2.51 26.90
C THR A 73 5.15 -2.43 25.52
N PHE A 74 6.02 -3.38 25.16
CA PHE A 74 6.77 -3.36 23.91
C PHE A 74 5.84 -3.35 22.69
N GLY A 75 5.93 -2.29 21.91
CA GLY A 75 5.13 -2.03 20.73
C GLY A 75 3.71 -1.53 21.01
N TYR A 76 3.25 -1.51 22.26
CA TYR A 76 1.92 -1.04 22.63
C TYR A 76 1.89 0.40 23.12
N THR A 77 3.05 1.01 23.36
CA THR A 77 3.19 2.39 23.79
C THR A 77 4.09 3.17 22.86
N LYS A 78 3.94 4.50 22.88
CA LYS A 78 4.77 5.39 22.06
C LYS A 78 6.21 5.45 22.57
N GLU A 79 6.38 5.28 23.87
CA GLU A 79 7.65 5.34 24.59
C GLU A 79 8.46 4.04 24.38
N ASN A 80 7.80 2.93 24.10
CA ASN A 80 8.44 1.65 23.81
C ASN A 80 8.01 1.10 22.44
N PRO A 81 8.32 1.82 21.34
CA PRO A 81 7.87 1.42 20.01
C PRO A 81 8.66 0.20 19.52
N ILE A 82 8.09 -0.48 18.54
CA ILE A 82 8.82 -1.47 17.77
C ILE A 82 9.81 -0.72 16.88
N LYS A 83 11.10 -0.85 17.18
CA LYS A 83 12.16 -0.29 16.34
C LYS A 83 12.37 -1.14 15.10
N MET A 84 12.24 -0.52 13.93
CA MET A 84 12.34 -1.14 12.62
C MET A 84 13.27 -0.32 11.72
N GLY A 85 14.33 -0.95 11.24
CA GLY A 85 14.98 -0.43 10.05
C GLY A 85 16.05 -1.29 9.41
N GLY A 86 16.71 -0.72 8.43
CA GLY A 86 17.93 -1.22 7.80
C GLY A 86 18.77 -0.01 7.37
N ALA A 87 19.97 -0.21 6.83
CA ALA A 87 20.97 0.86 6.64
C ALA A 87 20.43 2.16 6.02
N ASP A 88 19.36 2.07 5.21
CA ASP A 88 18.62 3.20 4.65
C ASP A 88 17.13 3.25 5.05
N LEU A 89 16.52 4.45 5.00
CA LEU A 89 15.10 4.67 5.28
C LEU A 89 14.16 3.82 4.40
N SER A 90 14.56 3.52 3.16
CA SER A 90 13.82 2.63 2.26
C SER A 90 13.72 1.21 2.83
N GLU A 91 14.77 0.73 3.49
CA GLU A 91 14.80 -0.56 4.19
C GLU A 91 13.92 -0.52 5.43
N GLY A 92 13.84 0.62 6.13
CA GLY A 92 12.85 0.84 7.19
C GLY A 92 11.41 0.67 6.71
N ILE A 93 11.03 1.39 5.66
CA ILE A 93 9.65 1.34 5.14
C ILE A 93 9.30 -0.05 4.59
N ALA A 94 10.22 -0.68 3.86
CA ALA A 94 10.00 -2.05 3.36
C ALA A 94 9.99 -3.06 4.51
N GLY A 95 10.87 -2.86 5.50
CA GLY A 95 11.05 -3.71 6.65
C GLY A 95 9.86 -3.72 7.60
N SER A 96 9.29 -2.54 7.90
CA SER A 96 8.09 -2.43 8.71
C SER A 96 6.89 -3.12 8.05
N LYS A 97 6.74 -2.99 6.72
CA LYS A 97 5.72 -3.75 5.97
C LYS A 97 5.94 -5.25 6.03
N TYR A 98 7.20 -5.71 5.91
CA TYR A 98 7.53 -7.12 6.02
C TYR A 98 7.19 -7.66 7.42
N TYR A 99 7.62 -6.95 8.47
CA TYR A 99 7.35 -7.27 9.86
C TYR A 99 5.85 -7.34 10.17
N LEU A 100 5.10 -6.30 9.81
CA LEU A 100 3.66 -6.26 10.11
C LEU A 100 2.91 -7.37 9.38
N ARG A 101 3.36 -7.78 8.19
CA ARG A 101 2.80 -8.91 7.45
C ARG A 101 3.22 -10.27 8.00
N SER A 102 4.31 -10.37 8.76
CA SER A 102 4.73 -11.63 9.38
C SER A 102 4.02 -11.89 10.69
N LEU A 103 3.44 -10.87 11.34
CA LEU A 103 2.66 -11.02 12.57
C LEU A 103 1.47 -11.97 12.38
N ARG A 104 1.26 -12.78 13.41
CA ARG A 104 0.19 -13.77 13.51
C ARG A 104 -0.52 -13.65 14.85
N ASP A 105 -1.83 -13.80 14.82
CA ASP A 105 -2.66 -13.84 16.01
C ASP A 105 -2.53 -15.18 16.76
N LYS A 106 -3.28 -15.34 17.85
CA LYS A 106 -3.32 -16.57 18.66
C LYS A 106 -3.78 -17.82 17.88
N HIS A 107 -4.44 -17.64 16.74
CA HIS A 107 -4.91 -18.70 15.84
C HIS A 107 -3.97 -18.90 14.64
N ASN A 108 -2.79 -18.31 14.69
CA ASN A 108 -1.80 -18.32 13.61
C ASN A 108 -2.34 -17.75 12.28
N LYS A 109 -3.26 -16.78 12.36
CA LYS A 109 -3.81 -16.06 11.20
C LYS A 109 -3.14 -14.69 11.05
N PRO A 110 -2.96 -14.18 9.83
CA PRO A 110 -2.45 -12.83 9.61
C PRO A 110 -3.45 -11.78 10.11
N PHE A 111 -2.93 -10.66 10.62
CA PHE A 111 -3.74 -9.50 10.96
C PHE A 111 -4.15 -8.71 9.72
N ALA A 112 -5.32 -8.07 9.76
CA ALA A 112 -5.61 -6.95 8.88
C ALA A 112 -4.94 -5.69 9.43
N VAL A 113 -4.05 -5.08 8.65
CA VAL A 113 -3.18 -4.00 9.10
C VAL A 113 -3.53 -2.70 8.38
N SER A 114 -3.65 -1.61 9.14
CA SER A 114 -3.81 -0.26 8.62
C SER A 114 -2.89 0.72 9.36
N ARG A 115 -2.24 1.63 8.64
CA ARG A 115 -1.52 2.76 9.26
C ARG A 115 -2.54 3.86 9.56
N ILE A 116 -2.61 4.29 10.81
CA ILE A 116 -3.55 5.32 11.25
C ILE A 116 -2.95 6.71 11.06
N SER A 117 -1.78 6.95 11.65
CA SER A 117 -1.08 8.24 11.57
C SER A 117 0.38 8.08 12.01
N ASN A 118 1.12 9.19 12.01
CA ASN A 118 2.25 9.35 12.93
C ASN A 118 1.75 9.96 14.25
N VAL A 119 2.46 9.72 15.34
CA VAL A 119 2.14 10.24 16.69
C VAL A 119 3.23 11.17 17.23
N GLY A 120 4.07 11.68 16.32
CA GLY A 120 5.20 12.56 16.62
C GLY A 120 6.40 11.82 17.22
N PRO A 121 7.35 12.58 17.82
CA PRO A 121 8.60 12.03 18.32
C PRO A 121 8.37 11.14 19.55
N GLY A 122 8.97 9.95 19.57
CA GLY A 122 9.11 9.06 20.72
C GLY A 122 10.12 9.57 21.74
N GLU A 123 10.49 8.72 22.70
CA GLU A 123 11.41 9.08 23.80
C GLU A 123 12.80 9.47 23.29
N ASP A 124 13.27 8.83 22.22
CA ASP A 124 14.54 9.11 21.53
C ASP A 124 14.44 10.27 20.51
N GLY A 125 13.27 10.91 20.40
CA GLY A 125 13.03 12.01 19.46
C GLY A 125 12.68 11.55 18.05
N HIS A 126 12.59 10.25 17.77
CA HIS A 126 12.29 9.72 16.45
C HIS A 126 10.79 9.65 16.17
N ILE A 127 10.38 9.87 14.92
CA ILE A 127 8.96 9.85 14.56
C ILE A 127 8.43 8.43 14.68
N VAL A 128 7.37 8.26 15.47
CA VAL A 128 6.70 6.97 15.65
C VAL A 128 5.41 6.95 14.85
N ASP A 129 5.20 5.86 14.12
CA ASP A 129 3.97 5.55 13.41
C ASP A 129 3.02 4.71 14.27
N LEU A 130 1.73 4.99 14.16
CA LEU A 130 0.67 4.23 14.82
C LEU A 130 -0.07 3.38 13.79
N TYR A 131 -0.10 2.07 14.04
CA TYR A 131 -0.81 1.08 13.25
C TYR A 131 -1.97 0.49 14.04
N GLN A 132 -3.06 0.19 13.32
CA GLN A 132 -4.15 -0.63 13.81
C GLN A 132 -4.04 -2.02 13.19
N LEU A 133 -4.13 -3.03 14.05
CA LEU A 133 -4.19 -4.43 13.66
C LEU A 133 -5.54 -4.99 14.10
N ILE A 134 -6.17 -5.81 13.25
CA ILE A 134 -7.40 -6.53 13.57
C ILE A 134 -7.13 -8.02 13.40
N ASP A 135 -7.37 -8.82 14.44
CA ASP A 135 -7.16 -10.28 14.41
C ASP A 135 -8.32 -11.03 13.74
N SER A 136 -8.19 -12.36 13.64
CA SER A 136 -9.23 -13.20 13.03
C SER A 136 -10.54 -13.28 13.81
N GLU A 137 -10.57 -12.82 15.06
CA GLU A 137 -11.79 -12.70 15.87
C GLU A 137 -12.41 -11.29 15.83
N GLY A 138 -11.74 -10.33 15.18
CA GLY A 138 -12.18 -8.94 15.10
C GLY A 138 -11.67 -8.05 16.24
N THR A 139 -10.78 -8.53 17.10
CA THR A 139 -10.16 -7.73 18.16
C THR A 139 -9.19 -6.73 17.56
N SER A 140 -9.25 -5.48 18.01
CA SER A 140 -8.37 -4.41 17.53
C SER A 140 -7.21 -4.15 18.49
N TYR A 141 -6.00 -4.06 17.92
CA TYR A 141 -4.77 -3.72 18.61
C TYR A 141 -4.16 -2.47 17.99
N LYS A 142 -3.44 -1.69 18.80
CA LYS A 142 -2.66 -0.55 18.37
C LYS A 142 -1.19 -0.87 18.55
N LEU A 143 -0.41 -0.73 17.48
CA LEU A 143 1.03 -0.90 17.52
C LEU A 143 1.76 0.39 17.15
N TYR A 144 2.79 0.70 17.91
CA TYR A 144 3.69 1.82 17.69
C TYR A 144 4.97 1.31 17.05
N VAL A 145 5.35 1.90 15.92
CA VAL A 145 6.50 1.45 15.13
C VAL A 145 7.36 2.66 14.78
N ASP A 146 8.63 2.61 15.17
CA ASP A 146 9.63 3.54 14.66
C ASP A 146 10.26 2.93 13.40
N VAL A 147 9.97 3.54 12.26
CA VAL A 147 10.42 3.10 10.93
C VAL A 147 11.60 3.95 10.44
N TYR A 148 11.88 5.06 11.12
CA TYR A 148 12.74 6.13 10.63
C TYR A 148 14.16 6.04 11.19
N HIS A 149 14.41 5.10 12.12
CA HIS A 149 15.74 4.84 12.63
C HIS A 149 16.11 3.35 12.60
N PRO A 150 17.17 2.99 11.84
CA PRO A 150 17.50 1.59 11.63
C PRO A 150 18.49 1.06 12.66
N GLU A 151 17.95 0.66 13.80
CA GLU A 151 18.72 -0.06 14.81
C GLU A 151 18.61 -1.59 14.65
N ILE A 152 17.47 -2.08 14.16
CA ILE A 152 17.13 -3.51 14.19
C ILE A 152 16.55 -3.95 12.85
N HIS A 153 17.18 -4.98 12.26
CA HIS A 153 16.68 -5.60 11.04
C HIS A 153 15.31 -6.28 11.30
N PRO A 154 14.33 -6.20 10.38
CA PRO A 154 12.96 -6.69 10.62
C PRO A 154 12.83 -8.16 11.01
N LYS A 155 13.79 -9.00 10.59
CA LYS A 155 13.84 -10.43 10.95
C LYS A 155 14.30 -10.66 12.40
N GLU A 156 15.03 -9.73 12.97
CA GLU A 156 15.64 -9.80 14.31
C GLU A 156 14.83 -9.03 15.35
N ALA A 157 13.86 -8.26 14.90
CA ALA A 157 13.02 -7.49 15.78
C ALA A 157 12.06 -8.36 16.58
N LYS A 158 11.89 -8.00 17.85
CA LYS A 158 10.99 -8.69 18.77
C LYS A 158 9.53 -8.56 18.37
N THR A 159 8.71 -9.44 18.94
CA THR A 159 7.26 -9.49 18.79
C THR A 159 6.56 -9.02 20.06
N PRO A 160 5.55 -8.14 19.97
CA PRO A 160 4.71 -7.81 21.11
C PRO A 160 4.06 -9.06 21.71
N GLN A 161 3.82 -9.04 23.01
CA GLN A 161 3.15 -10.14 23.69
C GLN A 161 1.77 -10.44 23.08
N GLY A 162 1.38 -11.71 23.07
CA GLY A 162 0.10 -12.14 22.48
C GLY A 162 0.10 -12.22 20.95
N MET A 163 1.22 -11.92 20.29
CA MET A 163 1.42 -12.10 18.85
C MET A 163 2.56 -13.07 18.57
N THR A 164 2.55 -13.70 17.40
CA THR A 164 3.57 -14.65 16.94
C THR A 164 4.03 -14.34 15.52
N ARG A 165 5.06 -15.04 15.01
CA ARG A 165 5.59 -14.89 13.64
C ARG A 165 6.52 -16.04 13.26
#